data_AF-A0A947Z9D2-F1
#
_entry.id   AF-A0A947Z9D2-F1
#
_cell.length_a   1.000
_cell.length_b   1.000
_cell.length_c   1.000
_cell.angle_alpha   90.00
_cell.angle_beta   90.00
_cell.angle_gamma   90.00
#
_symmetry.space_group_name_H-M   'P 1'
#
loop_
_entity.id
_entity.type
_entity.pdbx_description
1 polymer ?
#
loop_
_entity_poly.entity_id
_entity_poly.type
_entity_poly.pdbx_seq_one_letter_code
_entity_poly.pdbx_strand_id
1 'polypeptide(L)'
;AHPAATKAQLREAVISIAKSVWNKYFAPVFGSKDEPILAIYSHMIDYPLYLPAYPIGHLAEFQIEEHMRGKKLGTEMERILRQGRLTPDIWMQGAVGHKLSVAPMLKATREALKTVTR
;
A
#
# COMPACT_ATOMS: atom_id res chain seq x y z
N ALA A 1 -23.22 3.29 -17.77
CA ALA A 1 -23.50 2.05 -17.01
C ALA A 1 -23.93 0.95 -17.99
N HIS A 2 -23.65 -0.33 -17.70
CA HIS A 2 -24.00 -1.49 -18.54
C HIS A 2 -24.95 -2.44 -17.78
N PRO A 3 -26.25 -2.10 -17.64
CA PRO A 3 -27.14 -2.75 -16.68
C PRO A 3 -27.48 -4.21 -17.01
N ALA A 4 -27.38 -4.63 -18.27
CA ALA A 4 -27.65 -6.01 -18.71
C ALA A 4 -26.40 -6.90 -18.78
N ALA A 5 -25.28 -6.50 -18.16
CA ALA A 5 -24.03 -7.26 -18.22
C ALA A 5 -24.19 -8.64 -17.55
N THR A 6 -23.72 -9.69 -18.21
CA THR A 6 -23.68 -11.05 -17.66
C THR A 6 -22.45 -11.26 -16.77
N LYS A 7 -22.49 -12.30 -15.93
CA LYS A 7 -21.33 -12.69 -15.09
C LYS A 7 -20.07 -12.97 -15.91
N ALA A 8 -20.21 -13.58 -17.09
CA ALA A 8 -19.11 -13.87 -18.00
C ALA A 8 -18.48 -12.58 -18.55
N GLN A 9 -19.32 -11.64 -19.03
CA GLN A 9 -18.86 -10.34 -19.53
C GLN A 9 -18.15 -9.52 -18.44
N LEU A 10 -18.67 -9.53 -17.20
CA LEU A 10 -18.00 -8.88 -16.07
C LEU A 10 -16.61 -9.49 -15.82
N ARG A 11 -16.52 -10.81 -15.76
CA ARG A 11 -15.23 -11.51 -15.56
C ARG A 11 -14.22 -11.17 -16.65
N GLU A 12 -14.63 -11.21 -17.91
CA GLU A 12 -13.77 -10.90 -19.06
C GLU A 12 -13.28 -9.45 -19.02
N ALA A 13 -14.17 -8.50 -18.73
CA ALA A 13 -13.83 -7.10 -18.60
C ALA A 13 -12.83 -6.86 -17.45
N VAL A 14 -13.06 -7.45 -16.27
CA VAL A 14 -12.15 -7.32 -15.12
C VAL A 14 -10.76 -7.85 -15.43
N ILE A 15 -10.66 -9.04 -16.02
CA ILE A 15 -9.36 -9.65 -16.39
C ILE A 15 -8.65 -8.78 -17.45
N SER A 16 -9.38 -8.31 -18.46
CA SER A 16 -8.83 -7.45 -19.51
C SER A 16 -8.27 -6.14 -18.95
N ILE A 17 -9.03 -5.48 -18.07
CA ILE A 17 -8.61 -4.23 -17.41
C ILE A 17 -7.39 -4.49 -16.52
N ALA A 18 -7.38 -5.56 -15.72
CA ALA A 18 -6.25 -5.89 -14.85
C ALA A 18 -4.95 -6.07 -15.65
N LYS A 19 -5.00 -6.83 -16.75
CA LYS A 19 -3.84 -7.04 -17.64
C LYS A 19 -3.38 -5.73 -18.29
N SER A 20 -4.31 -4.88 -18.71
CA SER A 20 -3.98 -3.56 -19.28
C SER A 20 -3.26 -2.66 -18.27
N VAL A 21 -3.74 -2.61 -17.02
CA VAL A 21 -3.09 -1.89 -15.92
C VAL A 21 -1.71 -2.47 -15.61
N TRP A 22 -1.57 -3.81 -15.56
CA TRP A 22 -0.29 -4.48 -15.39
C TRP A 22 0.72 -4.09 -16.47
N ASN A 23 0.33 -4.24 -17.73
CA ASN A 23 1.18 -3.95 -18.87
C ASN A 23 1.63 -2.48 -18.90
N LYS A 24 0.77 -1.56 -18.44
CA LYS A 24 1.08 -0.14 -18.39
C LYS A 24 2.04 0.24 -17.26
N TYR A 25 1.83 -0.27 -16.05
CA TYR A 25 2.53 0.24 -14.86
C TYR A 25 3.53 -0.72 -14.22
N PHE A 26 3.36 -2.03 -14.41
CA PHE A 26 4.14 -3.05 -13.71
C PHE A 26 5.08 -3.80 -14.64
N ALA A 27 4.64 -4.17 -15.85
CA ALA A 27 5.46 -4.89 -16.81
C ALA A 27 6.85 -4.25 -17.10
N PRO A 28 7.00 -2.90 -17.20
CA PRO A 28 8.32 -2.29 -17.39
C PRO A 28 9.30 -2.52 -16.25
N VAL A 29 8.80 -2.79 -15.04
CA VAL A 29 9.62 -3.03 -13.83
C VAL A 29 9.83 -4.52 -13.59
N PHE A 30 8.79 -5.34 -13.79
CA PHE A 30 8.81 -6.77 -13.47
C PHE A 30 9.22 -7.68 -14.63
N GLY A 31 9.14 -7.21 -15.88
CA GLY A 31 9.56 -7.96 -17.07
C GLY A 31 8.58 -9.02 -17.58
N SER A 32 7.45 -9.27 -16.89
CA SER A 32 6.36 -10.13 -17.38
C SER A 32 5.16 -9.31 -17.87
N LYS A 33 4.37 -9.87 -18.78
CA LYS A 33 3.18 -9.24 -19.37
C LYS A 33 1.94 -10.07 -19.08
N ASP A 34 0.78 -9.42 -19.20
CA ASP A 34 -0.54 -10.04 -19.14
C ASP A 34 -0.87 -10.76 -17.82
N GLU A 35 -0.26 -10.30 -16.72
CA GLU A 35 -0.60 -10.77 -15.39
C GLU A 35 -1.92 -10.15 -14.93
N PRO A 36 -2.91 -10.95 -14.50
CA PRO A 36 -4.21 -10.46 -14.06
C PRO A 36 -4.17 -10.03 -12.58
N ILE A 37 -3.06 -9.43 -12.13
CA ILE A 37 -2.91 -9.06 -10.71
C ILE A 37 -4.07 -8.12 -10.32
N LEU A 38 -4.63 -8.35 -9.15
CA LEU A 38 -5.82 -7.70 -8.59
C LEU A 38 -7.19 -8.14 -9.15
N ALA A 39 -7.27 -8.87 -10.27
CA ALA A 39 -8.54 -9.35 -10.84
C ALA A 39 -9.32 -10.31 -9.91
N ILE A 40 -8.63 -10.90 -8.93
CA ILE A 40 -9.21 -11.83 -7.96
C ILE A 40 -9.93 -11.12 -6.79
N TYR A 41 -9.66 -9.83 -6.54
CA TYR A 41 -10.24 -9.13 -5.41
C TYR A 41 -11.58 -8.50 -5.77
N SER A 42 -12.65 -8.95 -5.12
CA SER A 42 -13.99 -8.36 -5.23
C SER A 42 -14.02 -6.86 -4.88
N HIS A 43 -13.10 -6.39 -4.02
CA HIS A 43 -12.93 -4.97 -3.70
C HIS A 43 -12.67 -4.10 -4.95
N MET A 44 -12.07 -4.65 -6.00
CA MET A 44 -11.89 -3.93 -7.27
C MET A 44 -13.20 -3.66 -8.02
N ILE A 45 -14.27 -4.39 -7.69
CA ILE A 45 -15.59 -4.26 -8.31
C ILE A 45 -16.50 -3.34 -7.49
N ASP A 46 -16.52 -3.52 -6.16
CA ASP A 46 -17.54 -2.91 -5.30
C ASP A 46 -16.96 -1.91 -4.26
N TYR A 47 -15.64 -1.92 -4.03
CA TYR A 47 -15.03 -1.07 -3.01
C TYR A 47 -13.65 -0.51 -3.43
N PRO A 48 -13.62 0.40 -4.42
CA PRO A 48 -12.39 0.81 -5.10
C PRO A 48 -11.36 1.52 -4.20
N LEU A 49 -11.77 2.05 -3.04
CA LEU A 49 -10.89 2.78 -2.13
C LEU A 49 -10.20 1.90 -1.07
N TYR A 50 -10.46 0.59 -1.03
CA TYR A 50 -9.86 -0.29 -0.04
C TYR A 50 -8.40 -0.62 -0.32
N LEU A 51 -8.12 -1.12 -1.52
CA LEU A 51 -6.79 -1.60 -1.89
C LEU A 51 -5.74 -0.48 -1.91
N PRO A 52 -6.05 0.77 -2.34
CA PRO A 52 -5.11 1.89 -2.22
C PRO A 52 -4.71 2.23 -0.78
N ALA A 53 -5.47 1.81 0.24
CA ALA A 53 -5.12 2.06 1.64
C ALA A 53 -3.96 1.16 2.13
N TYR A 54 -3.75 -0.03 1.55
CA TYR A 54 -2.69 -0.95 1.97
C TYR A 54 -1.27 -0.37 1.80
N PRO A 55 -0.89 0.15 0.62
CA PRO A 55 0.43 0.78 0.45
C PRO A 55 0.68 1.93 1.45
N ILE A 56 -0.36 2.72 1.74
CA ILE A 56 -0.29 3.81 2.73
C ILE A 56 -0.10 3.26 4.14
N GLY A 57 -0.83 2.19 4.48
CA GLY A 57 -0.67 1.47 5.74
C GLY A 57 0.74 0.94 5.94
N HIS A 58 1.32 0.29 4.92
CA HIS A 58 2.71 -0.21 4.98
C HIS A 58 3.73 0.92 5.12
N LEU A 59 3.49 2.07 4.51
CA LEU A 59 4.35 3.24 4.66
C LEU A 59 4.33 3.76 6.10
N ALA A 60 3.13 3.87 6.68
CA ALA A 60 2.95 4.30 8.06
C ALA A 60 3.55 3.28 9.05
N GLU A 61 3.31 1.99 8.83
CA GLU A 61 3.88 0.87 9.58
C GLU A 61 5.40 0.97 9.65
N PHE A 62 6.07 1.06 8.49
CA PHE A 62 7.54 1.11 8.44
C PHE A 62 8.11 2.32 9.17
N GLN A 63 7.49 3.48 8.99
CA GLN A 63 7.89 4.73 9.62
C GLN A 63 7.67 4.70 11.15
N ILE A 64 6.56 4.10 11.61
CA ILE A 64 6.30 3.89 13.04
C ILE A 64 7.31 2.90 13.61
N GLU A 65 7.59 1.78 12.93
CA GLU A 65 8.58 0.80 13.38
C GLU A 65 9.96 1.44 13.60
N GLU A 66 10.44 2.26 12.66
CA GLU A 66 11.70 3.00 12.83
C GLU A 66 11.65 3.91 14.07
N HIS A 67 10.56 4.66 14.25
CA HIS A 67 10.38 5.53 15.42
C HIS A 67 10.31 4.76 16.74
N MET A 68 9.80 3.53 16.74
CA MET A 68 9.65 2.71 17.95
C MET A 68 10.95 2.09 18.46
N ARG A 69 12.03 2.07 17.66
CA ARG A 69 13.29 1.46 18.06
C ARG A 69 13.82 2.10 19.35
N GLY A 70 14.07 1.26 20.36
CA GLY A 70 14.55 1.71 21.68
C GLY A 70 13.48 2.32 22.60
N LYS A 71 12.20 2.28 22.23
CA LYS A 71 11.08 2.82 23.03
C LYS A 71 10.23 1.70 23.66
N LYS A 72 9.43 2.08 24.66
CA LYS A 72 8.44 1.19 25.28
C LYS A 72 7.18 1.14 24.42
N LEU A 73 6.92 -0.02 23.82
CA LEU A 73 5.80 -0.21 22.89
C LEU A 73 4.46 0.22 23.49
N GLY A 74 4.12 -0.22 24.71
CA GLY A 74 2.83 0.09 25.33
C GLY A 74 2.58 1.59 25.48
N THR A 75 3.58 2.32 26.01
CA THR A 75 3.51 3.78 26.19
C THR A 75 3.34 4.52 24.87
N GLU A 76 4.13 4.14 23.85
CA GLU A 76 4.06 4.80 22.55
C GLU A 76 2.78 4.45 21.79
N MET A 77 2.32 3.20 21.87
CA MET A 77 1.06 2.77 21.25
C MET A 77 -0.14 3.53 21.83
N GLU A 78 -0.23 3.67 23.16
CA GLU A 78 -1.29 4.47 23.79
C GLU A 78 -1.26 5.93 23.29
N ARG A 79 -0.07 6.54 23.29
CA ARG A 79 0.14 7.93 22.84
C ARG A 79 -0.23 8.16 21.38
N ILE A 80 0.01 7.17 20.51
CA ILE A 80 -0.29 7.23 19.08
C ILE A 80 -1.77 6.94 18.81
N LEU A 81 -2.31 5.86 19.38
CA LEU A 81 -3.67 5.39 19.07
C LEU A 81 -4.76 6.33 19.61
N ARG A 82 -4.51 7.07 20.72
CA ARG A 82 -5.44 8.10 21.21
C ARG A 82 -5.72 9.22 20.20
N GLN A 83 -4.94 9.33 19.13
CA GLN A 83 -5.06 10.33 18.08
C GLN A 83 -5.90 9.86 16.88
N GLY A 84 -6.57 8.71 16.96
CA GLY A 84 -7.22 8.03 15.81
C GLY A 84 -8.30 8.80 15.04
N ARG A 85 -8.77 9.96 15.55
CA ARG A 85 -9.71 10.84 14.84
C ARG A 85 -9.05 11.79 13.83
N LEU A 86 -7.72 11.87 13.83
CA LEU A 86 -6.97 12.82 13.01
C LEU A 86 -6.76 12.25 11.60
N THR A 87 -6.57 13.14 10.61
CA THR A 87 -6.18 12.72 9.26
C THR A 87 -4.78 12.09 9.27
N PRO A 88 -4.45 11.21 8.31
CA PRO A 88 -3.19 10.45 8.33
C PRO A 88 -1.94 11.33 8.52
N ASP A 89 -1.83 12.46 7.83
CA ASP A 89 -0.66 13.35 7.95
C ASP A 89 -0.54 13.98 9.34
N ILE A 90 -1.65 14.44 9.92
CA ILE A 90 -1.65 15.07 11.24
C ILE A 90 -1.41 14.00 12.31
N TRP A 91 -2.01 12.82 12.14
CA TRP A 91 -1.78 11.66 12.99
C TRP A 91 -0.30 11.25 12.98
N MET A 92 0.32 11.13 11.81
CA MET A 92 1.74 10.80 11.67
C MET A 92 2.64 11.89 12.28
N GLN A 93 2.32 13.18 12.09
CA GLN A 93 3.06 14.25 12.76
C GLN A 93 3.02 14.11 14.29
N GLY A 94 1.85 13.82 14.85
CA GLY A 94 1.72 13.57 16.29
C GLY A 94 2.31 12.23 16.74
N ALA A 95 2.42 11.25 15.85
CA ALA A 95 2.96 9.92 16.15
C ALA A 95 4.49 9.89 16.13
N VAL A 96 5.11 10.43 15.08
CA VAL A 96 6.55 10.29 14.83
C VAL A 96 7.26 11.62 14.55
N GLY A 97 6.56 12.75 14.65
CA GLY A 97 7.14 14.09 14.52
C GLY A 97 7.17 14.65 13.10
N HIS A 98 6.72 13.89 12.09
CA HIS A 98 6.63 14.37 10.71
C HIS A 98 5.52 13.66 9.94
N LYS A 99 5.17 14.21 8.76
CA LYS A 99 4.18 13.63 7.86
C LYS A 99 4.58 12.24 7.37
N LEU A 100 3.62 11.55 6.74
CA LEU A 100 3.88 10.27 6.10
C LEU A 100 5.00 10.40 5.04
N SER A 101 5.95 9.48 5.03
CA SER A 101 7.13 9.56 4.17
C SER A 101 7.67 8.18 3.80
N VAL A 102 8.16 8.07 2.56
CA VAL A 102 8.87 6.89 2.07
C VAL A 102 10.36 6.87 2.44
N ALA A 103 10.86 7.96 3.01
CA ALA A 103 12.28 8.09 3.35
C ALA A 103 12.81 6.99 4.29
N PRO A 104 12.09 6.60 5.38
CA PRO A 104 12.46 5.47 6.24
C PRO A 104 12.71 4.18 5.46
N MET A 105 11.76 3.82 4.60
CA MET A 105 11.80 2.60 3.79
C MET A 105 12.98 2.65 2.81
N LEU A 106 13.14 3.75 2.06
CA LEU A 106 14.26 3.90 1.12
C LEU A 106 15.63 3.87 1.82
N LYS A 107 15.75 4.45 3.02
CA LYS A 107 16.97 4.39 3.83
C LYS A 107 17.28 2.94 4.22
N ALA A 108 16.29 2.22 4.75
CA ALA A 108 16.47 0.82 5.12
C ALA A 108 16.80 -0.06 3.90
N THR A 109 16.16 0.16 2.76
CA THR A 109 16.48 -0.54 1.51
C THR A 109 17.93 -0.28 1.08
N ARG A 110 18.42 0.97 1.15
CA ARG A 110 19.82 1.28 0.84
C ARG A 110 20.81 0.58 1.76
N GLU A 111 20.51 0.50 3.06
CA GLU A 111 21.35 -0.23 4.01
C GLU A 111 21.35 -1.73 3.73
N ALA A 112 20.18 -2.33 3.48
CA ALA A 112 20.07 -3.75 3.13
C ALA A 112 20.82 -4.09 1.82
N LEU A 113 20.80 -3.19 0.83
CA LEU A 113 21.51 -3.40 -0.44
C LEU A 113 23.03 -3.52 -0.29
N LYS A 114 23.63 -2.99 0.78
CA LYS A 114 25.06 -3.15 1.07
C LYS A 114 25.46 -4.59 1.39
N THR A 115 24.51 -5.42 1.81
CA THR A 115 24.75 -6.83 2.17
C THR A 115 24.12 -7.81 1.18
N VAL A 116 23.21 -7.33 0.31
CA VAL A 116 22.53 -8.13 -0.72
C VAL A 116 23.24 -8.04 -2.08
N THR A 117 24.28 -7.22 -2.20
CA THR A 117 25.09 -7.15 -3.42
C THR A 117 25.84 -8.47 -3.61
N ARG A 118 25.59 -9.11 -4.77
CA ARG A 118 26.38 -10.22 -5.29
C ARG A 118 27.82 -9.80 -5.55
#